data_AF-A0A832EX58-F1
#
_entry.id   AF-A0A832EX58-F1
#
_cell.length_a   1.000
_cell.length_b   1.000
_cell.length_c   1.000
_cell.angle_alpha   90.00
_cell.angle_beta   90.00
_cell.angle_gamma   90.00
#
_symmetry.space_group_name_H-M   'P 1'
#
loop_
_entity.id
_entity.type
_entity.pdbx_description
1 polymer ?
#
loop_
_entity_poly.entity_id
_entity_poly.type
_entity_poly.pdbx_seq_one_letter_code
_entity_poly.pdbx_strand_id
1 'polypeptide(L)'
;MKHLLTLLIFLLFSTHLYADTTVIMTDRETQSLLKESRIYFDQENLDFEAIKEKPFHSFHQEQINRAFDAMTVVWVYLELKNSEAFSVERVLEIDNPLIETITLYESYQTRLAGMLKIQKDQHHLRPSFLLQWQAGEVKKVWIRLKNENTALQFGIHLKTLDKMYHDDYTNQYTITIFLGIILAFLTYALFLFFYTRDTSYLFYAFYLSTLIFQQMTYVGFLPLHAPEWFTKIDSQIVVPKVGIMIIAAVWFAQSFLKTKAFPILHKVYNGITLVILIQMPLVGTSWFY
;
A
#
# COMPACT_ATOMS: atom_id res chain seq x y z
N MET A 1 -31.42 -52.33 0.65
CA MET A 1 -32.14 -51.13 0.15
C MET A 1 -32.38 -50.06 1.22
N LYS A 2 -32.83 -50.37 2.44
CA LYS A 2 -33.05 -49.37 3.51
C LYS A 2 -31.80 -48.55 3.89
N HIS A 3 -30.62 -49.18 4.00
CA HIS A 3 -29.38 -48.48 4.34
C HIS A 3 -28.88 -47.52 3.25
N LEU A 4 -29.14 -47.84 1.97
CA LEU A 4 -28.78 -46.99 0.83
C LEU A 4 -29.60 -45.69 0.81
N LEU A 5 -30.87 -45.77 1.21
CA LEU A 5 -31.77 -44.62 1.30
C LEU A 5 -31.35 -43.66 2.44
N THR A 6 -30.94 -44.19 3.60
CA THR A 6 -30.41 -43.38 4.71
C THR A 6 -29.10 -42.67 4.35
N LEU A 7 -28.21 -43.32 3.57
CA LEU A 7 -26.97 -42.69 3.14
C LEU A 7 -27.22 -41.53 2.16
N LEU A 8 -28.22 -41.69 1.28
CA LEU A 8 -28.63 -40.66 0.32
C LEU A 8 -29.28 -39.45 1.02
N ILE A 9 -30.06 -39.69 2.08
CA ILE A 9 -30.67 -38.64 2.90
C ILE A 9 -29.59 -37.87 3.69
N PHE A 10 -28.55 -38.54 4.18
CA PHE A 10 -27.43 -37.87 4.88
C PHE A 10 -26.57 -37.01 3.95
N LEU A 11 -26.40 -37.43 2.69
CA LEU A 11 -25.72 -36.66 1.64
C LEU A 11 -26.53 -35.43 1.20
N LEU A 12 -27.86 -35.51 1.18
CA LEU A 12 -28.74 -34.37 0.87
C LEU A 12 -28.79 -33.31 1.99
N PHE A 13 -28.41 -33.64 3.22
CA PHE A 13 -28.26 -32.70 4.34
C PHE A 13 -26.87 -32.07 4.43
N SER A 14 -25.93 -32.45 3.55
CA SER A 14 -24.60 -31.83 3.46
C SER A 14 -24.56 -30.59 2.54
N THR A 15 -25.73 -30.01 2.26
CA THR A 15 -25.79 -28.67 1.67
C THR A 15 -25.27 -27.69 2.70
N HIS A 16 -23.99 -27.36 2.59
CA HIS A 16 -23.43 -26.18 3.21
C HIS A 16 -24.17 -24.97 2.60
N LEU A 17 -25.23 -24.55 3.29
CA LEU A 17 -25.78 -23.20 3.19
C LEU A 17 -24.66 -22.26 3.61
N TYR A 18 -23.84 -21.84 2.65
CA TYR A 18 -23.01 -20.67 2.82
C TYR A 18 -23.98 -19.49 2.86
N ALA A 19 -24.24 -18.99 4.07
CA ALA A 19 -24.89 -17.72 4.25
C ALA A 19 -23.92 -16.64 3.70
N ASP A 20 -24.13 -16.22 2.46
CA ASP A 20 -23.27 -15.29 1.71
C ASP A 20 -23.52 -13.81 2.09
N THR A 21 -23.96 -13.58 3.33
CA THR A 21 -24.21 -12.25 3.90
C THR A 21 -23.51 -12.13 5.24
N THR A 22 -22.18 -12.07 5.23
CA THR A 22 -21.41 -11.63 6.39
C THR A 22 -21.62 -10.13 6.55
N VAL A 23 -22.66 -9.80 7.31
CA VAL A 23 -22.88 -8.43 7.77
C VAL A 23 -21.86 -8.16 8.87
N ILE A 24 -20.94 -7.23 8.61
CA ILE A 24 -19.83 -6.94 9.52
C ILE A 24 -20.35 -6.07 10.67
N MET A 25 -20.22 -6.56 11.90
CA MET A 25 -20.60 -5.85 13.12
C MET A 25 -19.50 -4.86 13.52
N THR A 26 -19.87 -3.62 13.84
CA THR A 26 -18.93 -2.48 13.98
C THR A 26 -18.69 -2.03 15.44
N ASP A 27 -18.71 -2.99 16.35
CA ASP A 27 -18.63 -2.84 17.82
C ASP A 27 -17.20 -2.70 18.35
N ARG A 28 -16.18 -3.06 17.56
CA ARG A 28 -14.77 -3.02 17.96
C ARG A 28 -14.11 -1.68 17.67
N GLU A 29 -13.08 -1.39 18.45
CA GLU A 29 -12.23 -0.20 18.27
C GLU A 29 -11.45 -0.24 16.94
N THR A 30 -10.95 -1.43 16.57
CA THR A 30 -10.33 -1.73 15.27
C THR A 30 -10.83 -3.08 14.76
N GLN A 31 -11.18 -3.15 13.49
CA GLN A 31 -11.63 -4.38 12.83
C GLN A 31 -11.12 -4.47 11.40
N SER A 32 -10.46 -5.58 11.06
CA SER A 32 -10.08 -5.90 9.67
C SER A 32 -11.32 -6.34 8.89
N LEU A 33 -11.61 -5.68 7.78
CA LEU A 33 -12.81 -5.91 6.97
C LEU A 33 -12.59 -6.95 5.86
N LEU A 34 -11.35 -7.16 5.41
CA LEU A 34 -11.08 -8.04 4.26
C LEU A 34 -11.47 -9.51 4.49
N LYS A 35 -11.41 -10.01 5.73
CA LYS A 35 -11.77 -11.40 6.09
C LYS A 35 -13.24 -11.75 5.87
N GLU A 36 -14.08 -10.73 5.84
CA GLU A 36 -15.54 -10.83 5.75
C GLU A 36 -16.06 -10.05 4.52
N SER A 37 -15.15 -9.65 3.63
CA SER A 37 -15.48 -8.90 2.43
C SER A 37 -15.73 -9.81 1.24
N ARG A 38 -16.35 -9.25 0.21
CA ARG A 38 -16.46 -9.87 -1.10
C ARG A 38 -15.62 -9.09 -2.08
N ILE A 39 -14.83 -9.77 -2.91
CA ILE A 39 -13.82 -9.15 -3.77
C ILE A 39 -14.00 -9.59 -5.21
N TYR A 40 -13.75 -8.66 -6.14
CA TYR A 40 -13.64 -8.92 -7.56
C TYR A 40 -12.34 -8.30 -8.09
N PHE A 41 -11.51 -9.13 -8.72
CA PHE A 41 -10.29 -8.69 -9.40
C PHE A 41 -10.65 -8.30 -10.83
N ASP A 42 -10.53 -7.03 -11.14
CA ASP A 42 -10.99 -6.43 -12.38
C ASP A 42 -9.80 -6.15 -13.31
N GLN A 43 -9.80 -6.82 -14.47
CA GLN A 43 -8.84 -6.65 -15.56
C GLN A 43 -9.38 -5.76 -16.68
N GLU A 44 -10.68 -5.44 -16.67
CA GLU A 44 -11.37 -4.66 -17.70
C GLU A 44 -11.50 -3.18 -17.29
N ASN A 45 -11.12 -2.83 -16.06
CA ASN A 45 -11.21 -1.49 -15.49
C ASN A 45 -12.65 -0.96 -15.59
N LEU A 46 -13.60 -1.77 -15.12
CA LEU A 46 -15.03 -1.54 -15.11
C LEU A 46 -15.41 -0.28 -14.30
N ASP A 47 -16.59 0.25 -14.60
CA ASP A 47 -17.23 1.32 -13.85
C ASP A 47 -18.16 0.77 -12.75
N PHE A 48 -18.76 1.69 -11.99
CA PHE A 48 -19.61 1.33 -10.85
C PHE A 48 -20.93 0.69 -11.24
N GLU A 49 -21.47 0.94 -12.44
CA GLU A 49 -22.73 0.31 -12.84
C GLU A 49 -22.49 -1.11 -13.34
N ALA A 50 -21.41 -1.33 -14.11
CA ALA A 50 -21.05 -2.65 -14.62
C ALA A 50 -20.61 -3.62 -13.51
N ILE A 51 -19.93 -3.13 -12.46
CA ILE A 51 -19.41 -4.01 -11.40
C ILE A 51 -20.51 -4.63 -10.52
N LYS A 52 -21.68 -3.97 -10.40
CA LYS A 52 -22.79 -4.47 -9.56
C LYS A 52 -23.32 -5.83 -10.02
N GLU A 53 -23.20 -6.12 -11.31
CA GLU A 53 -23.64 -7.38 -11.93
C GLU A 53 -22.58 -8.49 -11.88
N LYS A 54 -21.35 -8.18 -11.42
CA LYS A 54 -20.26 -9.17 -11.39
C LYS A 54 -20.33 -10.06 -10.14
N PRO A 55 -19.91 -11.33 -10.25
CA PRO A 55 -19.90 -12.25 -9.12
C PRO A 55 -18.71 -11.94 -8.20
N PHE A 56 -18.94 -11.18 -7.13
CA PHE A 56 -17.93 -11.03 -6.09
C PHE A 56 -17.78 -12.33 -5.29
N HIS A 57 -16.56 -12.66 -4.90
CA HIS A 57 -16.26 -13.85 -4.12
C HIS A 57 -15.85 -13.50 -2.70
N SER A 58 -16.31 -14.29 -1.73
CA SER A 58 -15.89 -14.16 -0.34
C SER A 58 -14.36 -14.24 -0.21
N PHE A 59 -13.78 -13.32 0.56
CA PHE A 59 -12.35 -13.26 0.83
C PHE A 59 -12.09 -13.47 2.32
N HIS A 60 -11.03 -14.21 2.67
CA HIS A 60 -10.80 -14.67 4.04
C HIS A 60 -9.42 -14.30 4.60
N GLN A 61 -8.66 -13.48 3.88
CA GLN A 61 -7.33 -13.00 4.34
C GLN A 61 -7.44 -11.57 4.86
N GLU A 62 -6.52 -11.16 5.72
CA GLU A 62 -6.48 -9.79 6.26
C GLU A 62 -5.91 -8.78 5.28
N GLN A 63 -5.22 -9.25 4.25
CA GLN A 63 -4.43 -8.45 3.33
C GLN A 63 -4.57 -9.02 1.92
N ILE A 64 -4.54 -8.13 0.93
CA ILE A 64 -4.32 -8.47 -0.47
C ILE A 64 -2.90 -8.07 -0.82
N ASN A 65 -2.20 -8.93 -1.56
CA ASN A 65 -0.95 -8.59 -2.20
C ASN A 65 -0.99 -9.08 -3.66
N ARG A 66 -1.04 -8.13 -4.60
CA ARG A 66 -1.02 -8.38 -6.04
C ARG A 66 0.30 -7.97 -6.69
N ALA A 67 1.30 -7.59 -5.89
CA ALA A 67 2.59 -7.09 -6.36
C ALA A 67 2.41 -6.02 -7.47
N PHE A 68 3.23 -6.08 -8.53
CA PHE A 68 3.18 -5.18 -9.69
C PHE A 68 2.43 -5.82 -10.86
N ASP A 69 1.17 -6.22 -10.64
CA ASP A 69 0.32 -6.75 -11.70
C ASP A 69 -0.39 -5.59 -12.44
N ALA A 70 0.11 -5.33 -13.64
CA ALA A 70 0.01 -4.15 -14.51
C ALA A 70 -1.35 -3.45 -14.65
N MET A 71 -2.46 -4.13 -14.38
CA MET A 71 -3.80 -3.61 -14.66
C MET A 71 -4.78 -3.98 -13.56
N THR A 72 -4.29 -4.26 -12.35
CA THR A 72 -5.16 -4.80 -11.30
C THR A 72 -5.97 -3.68 -10.66
N VAL A 73 -7.22 -3.54 -11.09
CA VAL A 73 -8.25 -2.88 -10.30
C VAL A 73 -8.80 -3.92 -9.34
N VAL A 74 -8.89 -3.58 -8.05
CA VAL A 74 -9.56 -4.44 -7.06
C VAL A 74 -10.81 -3.74 -6.61
N TRP A 75 -11.93 -4.44 -6.76
CA TRP A 75 -13.20 -4.05 -6.19
C TRP A 75 -13.45 -4.83 -4.91
N VAL A 76 -13.75 -4.11 -3.84
CA VAL A 76 -14.15 -4.69 -2.56
C VAL A 76 -15.59 -4.25 -2.26
N TYR A 77 -16.46 -5.20 -1.98
CA TYR A 77 -17.82 -4.99 -1.56
C TYR A 77 -18.00 -5.36 -0.08
N LEU A 78 -18.63 -4.46 0.67
CA LEU A 78 -18.84 -4.56 2.10
C LEU A 78 -20.30 -4.26 2.44
N GLU A 79 -20.86 -5.05 3.37
CA GLU A 79 -22.12 -4.78 4.04
C GLU A 79 -21.84 -4.56 5.53
N LEU A 80 -21.83 -3.30 5.95
CA LEU A 80 -21.50 -2.88 7.31
C LEU A 80 -22.79 -2.63 8.09
N LYS A 81 -22.91 -3.18 9.30
CA LYS A 81 -24.06 -2.92 10.17
C LYS A 81 -23.67 -2.19 11.43
N ASN A 82 -24.47 -1.20 11.75
CA ASN A 82 -24.48 -0.66 13.09
C ASN A 82 -25.25 -1.58 14.03
N SER A 83 -24.54 -2.20 14.97
CA SER A 83 -25.19 -2.97 16.03
C SER A 83 -25.50 -2.13 17.26
N GLU A 84 -25.03 -0.87 17.29
CA GLU A 84 -25.29 0.06 18.38
C GLU A 84 -26.71 0.62 18.32
N ALA A 85 -27.22 1.02 19.49
CA ALA A 85 -28.51 1.67 19.63
C ALA A 85 -28.49 3.18 19.27
N PHE A 86 -27.34 3.70 18.85
CA PHE A 86 -27.11 5.10 18.50
C PHE A 86 -26.29 5.20 17.21
N SER A 87 -26.32 6.38 16.57
CA SER A 87 -25.55 6.66 15.36
C SER A 87 -24.05 6.66 15.69
N VAL A 88 -23.25 6.03 14.83
CA VAL A 88 -21.81 5.93 15.03
C VAL A 88 -21.05 6.51 13.86
N GLU A 89 -19.86 7.03 14.16
CA GLU A 89 -18.86 7.42 13.19
C GLU A 89 -17.70 6.43 13.26
N ARG A 90 -17.23 6.00 12.09
CA ARG A 90 -16.09 5.10 11.95
C ARG A 90 -15.24 5.53 10.76
N VAL A 91 -13.95 5.31 10.87
CA VAL A 91 -12.99 5.58 9.80
C VAL A 91 -12.67 4.27 9.09
N LEU A 92 -12.96 4.22 7.79
CA LEU A 92 -12.51 3.15 6.92
C LEU A 92 -11.12 3.53 6.40
N GLU A 93 -10.08 2.87 6.93
CA GLU A 93 -8.68 3.10 6.64
C GLU A 93 -8.15 2.02 5.69
N ILE A 94 -7.38 2.44 4.68
CA ILE A 94 -6.62 1.55 3.81
C ILE A 94 -5.17 1.62 4.29
N ASP A 95 -4.60 0.49 4.73
CA ASP A 95 -3.32 0.46 5.43
C ASP A 95 -2.07 0.52 4.52
N ASN A 96 -2.22 1.08 3.32
CA ASN A 96 -1.11 1.38 2.41
C ASN A 96 -1.22 2.83 1.90
N PRO A 97 -0.25 3.70 2.23
CA PRO A 97 -0.24 5.07 1.74
C PRO A 97 0.07 5.22 0.25
N LEU A 98 0.55 4.16 -0.40
CA LEU A 98 0.96 4.15 -1.81
C LEU A 98 -0.14 3.71 -2.77
N ILE A 99 -1.38 3.52 -2.30
CA ILE A 99 -2.48 3.25 -3.23
C ILE A 99 -2.76 4.52 -4.02
N GLU A 100 -2.68 4.43 -5.34
CA GLU A 100 -2.67 5.61 -6.21
C GLU A 100 -4.03 6.28 -6.23
N THR A 101 -5.08 5.50 -6.50
CA THR A 101 -6.47 5.96 -6.53
C THR A 101 -7.37 5.00 -5.77
N ILE A 102 -8.17 5.54 -4.86
CA ILE A 102 -9.23 4.82 -4.16
C ILE A 102 -10.54 5.58 -4.39
N THR A 103 -11.55 4.86 -4.88
CA THR A 103 -12.91 5.39 -5.01
C THR A 103 -13.85 4.63 -4.11
N LEU A 104 -14.49 5.34 -3.19
CA LEU A 104 -15.55 4.82 -2.34
C LEU A 104 -16.90 5.20 -2.95
N TYR A 105 -17.75 4.20 -3.19
CA TYR A 105 -19.13 4.36 -3.61
C TYR A 105 -20.06 3.96 -2.46
N GLU A 106 -20.88 4.92 -2.04
CA GLU A 106 -21.80 4.78 -0.92
C GLU A 106 -23.15 5.41 -1.32
N SER A 107 -24.17 4.57 -1.51
CA SER A 107 -25.49 5.00 -1.99
C SER A 107 -25.39 5.81 -3.30
N TYR A 108 -25.46 7.14 -3.23
CA TYR A 108 -25.36 8.08 -4.37
C TYR A 108 -24.11 8.96 -4.34
N GLN A 109 -23.25 8.78 -3.34
CA GLN A 109 -22.04 9.58 -3.18
C GLN A 109 -20.81 8.80 -3.64
N THR A 110 -19.94 9.50 -4.36
CA THR A 110 -18.64 9.02 -4.79
C THR A 110 -17.58 9.86 -4.12
N ARG A 111 -16.70 9.24 -3.35
CA ARG A 111 -15.60 9.91 -2.64
C ARG A 111 -14.27 9.35 -3.11
N LEU A 112 -13.28 10.23 -3.28
CA LEU A 112 -11.95 9.89 -3.77
C LEU A 112 -10.91 10.07 -2.67
N ALA A 113 -9.96 9.15 -2.64
CA ALA A 113 -8.74 9.21 -1.83
C ALA A 113 -7.60 8.52 -2.58
N GLY A 114 -6.45 8.39 -1.92
CA GLY A 114 -5.24 7.79 -2.49
C GLY A 114 -4.15 8.83 -2.69
N MET A 115 -2.94 8.37 -2.96
CA MET A 115 -1.75 9.20 -2.98
C MET A 115 -1.76 10.23 -4.13
N LEU A 116 -2.54 9.99 -5.20
CA LEU A 116 -2.75 10.94 -6.30
C LEU A 116 -4.01 11.82 -6.11
N LYS A 117 -4.77 11.60 -5.05
CA LYS A 117 -6.00 12.33 -4.72
C LYS A 117 -6.08 12.65 -3.23
N ILE A 118 -5.09 13.39 -2.74
CA ILE A 118 -5.02 13.86 -1.36
C ILE A 118 -5.85 15.13 -1.20
N GLN A 119 -6.70 15.17 -0.18
CA GLN A 119 -7.52 16.32 0.15
C GLN A 119 -6.69 17.36 0.92
N LYS A 120 -7.02 18.66 0.78
CA LYS A 120 -6.20 19.74 1.36
C LYS A 120 -6.13 19.73 2.89
N ASP A 121 -7.15 19.18 3.52
CA ASP A 121 -7.35 19.02 4.96
C ASP A 121 -6.91 17.64 5.47
N GLN A 122 -6.37 16.79 4.60
CA GLN A 122 -5.82 15.50 4.99
C GLN A 122 -4.47 15.70 5.69
N HIS A 123 -4.38 15.23 6.94
CA HIS A 123 -3.16 15.29 7.76
C HIS A 123 -2.63 13.91 8.18
N HIS A 124 -3.33 12.85 7.77
CA HIS A 124 -2.97 11.47 8.06
C HIS A 124 -2.33 10.79 6.84
N LEU A 125 -1.37 9.90 7.10
CA LEU A 125 -0.57 9.27 6.03
C LEU A 125 -1.38 8.26 5.22
N ARG A 126 -2.24 7.50 5.89
CA ARG A 126 -3.03 6.42 5.27
C ARG A 126 -4.32 6.97 4.69
N PRO A 127 -4.69 6.64 3.44
CA PRO A 127 -5.97 7.02 2.87
C PRO A 127 -7.12 6.47 3.72
N SER A 128 -8.12 7.31 3.98
CA SER A 128 -9.26 6.90 4.78
C SER A 128 -10.53 7.66 4.43
N PHE A 129 -11.67 7.08 4.80
CA PHE A 129 -12.99 7.67 4.62
C PHE A 129 -13.76 7.66 5.94
N LEU A 130 -14.31 8.82 6.32
CA LEU A 130 -15.26 8.89 7.43
C LEU A 130 -16.61 8.31 7.00
N LEU A 131 -17.09 7.29 7.69
CA LEU A 131 -18.40 6.69 7.47
C LEU A 131 -19.31 7.02 8.66
N GLN A 132 -20.52 7.47 8.36
CA GLN A 132 -21.55 7.77 9.35
C GLN A 132 -22.78 6.94 9.02
N TRP A 133 -23.34 6.28 10.03
CA TRP A 133 -24.59 5.52 9.87
C TRP A 133 -25.42 5.48 11.15
N GLN A 134 -26.73 5.40 10.98
CA GLN A 134 -27.72 5.42 12.06
C GLN A 134 -27.75 4.10 12.83
N ALA A 135 -28.39 4.11 14.00
CA ALA A 135 -28.61 2.91 14.81
C ALA A 135 -29.33 1.82 13.99
N GLY A 136 -28.79 0.60 13.99
CA GLY A 136 -29.35 -0.53 13.22
C GLY A 136 -29.22 -0.44 11.70
N GLU A 137 -28.65 0.63 11.13
CA GLU A 137 -28.50 0.79 9.68
C GLU A 137 -27.52 -0.23 9.10
N VAL A 138 -27.85 -0.79 7.93
CA VAL A 138 -26.95 -1.59 7.11
C VAL A 138 -26.51 -0.76 5.91
N LYS A 139 -25.22 -0.45 5.85
CA LYS A 139 -24.60 0.33 4.80
C LYS A 139 -23.88 -0.57 3.81
N LYS A 140 -24.19 -0.40 2.53
CA LYS A 140 -23.56 -1.09 1.41
C LYS A 140 -22.51 -0.19 0.78
N VAL A 141 -21.29 -0.67 0.70
CA VAL A 141 -20.14 0.12 0.22
C VAL A 141 -19.32 -0.67 -0.78
N TRP A 142 -18.99 -0.02 -1.89
CA TRP A 142 -18.05 -0.55 -2.88
C TRP A 142 -16.80 0.32 -2.88
N ILE A 143 -15.66 -0.33 -2.87
CA ILE A 143 -14.35 0.32 -2.85
C ILE A 143 -13.60 -0.15 -4.07
N ARG A 144 -13.19 0.78 -4.90
CA ARG A 144 -12.36 0.54 -6.07
C ARG A 144 -10.96 1.02 -5.78
N LEU A 145 -10.00 0.11 -5.76
CA LEU A 145 -8.58 0.41 -5.58
C LEU A 145 -7.84 0.16 -6.88
N LYS A 146 -7.04 1.14 -7.32
CA LYS A 146 -6.27 1.06 -8.57
C LYS A 146 -4.87 1.63 -8.36
N ASN A 147 -3.88 0.86 -8.81
CA ASN A 147 -2.51 1.30 -9.00
C ASN A 147 -2.07 1.04 -10.44
N GLU A 148 -1.35 1.98 -11.03
CA GLU A 148 -0.74 1.83 -12.35
C GLU A 148 0.79 1.62 -12.24
N ASN A 149 1.47 2.25 -11.28
CA ASN A 149 2.93 2.25 -11.22
C ASN A 149 3.50 1.65 -9.92
N THR A 150 2.65 1.41 -8.93
CA THR A 150 3.04 0.98 -7.59
C THR A 150 2.40 -0.36 -7.23
N ALA A 151 3.06 -1.11 -6.34
CA ALA A 151 2.56 -2.41 -5.95
C ALA A 151 1.20 -2.31 -5.24
N LEU A 152 0.23 -3.12 -5.67
CA LEU A 152 -1.09 -3.14 -5.07
C LEU A 152 -1.10 -4.15 -3.90
N GLN A 153 -0.80 -3.64 -2.71
CA GLN A 153 -0.86 -4.38 -1.46
C GLN A 153 -1.64 -3.57 -0.42
N PHE A 154 -2.69 -4.13 0.18
CA PHE A 154 -3.47 -3.41 1.19
C PHE A 154 -4.34 -4.34 2.04
N GLY A 155 -4.64 -3.84 3.23
CA GLY A 155 -5.72 -4.21 4.12
C GLY A 155 -6.73 -3.08 4.23
N ILE A 156 -7.93 -3.43 4.67
CA ILE A 156 -8.99 -2.46 4.96
C ILE A 156 -9.40 -2.67 6.41
N HIS A 157 -9.33 -1.59 7.19
CA HIS A 157 -9.68 -1.59 8.59
C HIS A 157 -10.78 -0.58 8.85
N LEU A 158 -11.71 -0.94 9.71
CA LEU A 158 -12.67 -0.03 10.30
C LEU A 158 -12.21 0.32 11.71
N LYS A 159 -12.09 1.61 12.00
CA LYS A 159 -11.60 2.11 13.29
C LYS A 159 -12.52 3.17 13.87
N THR A 160 -12.47 3.36 15.19
CA THR A 160 -12.98 4.60 15.79
C THR A 160 -12.07 5.77 15.43
N LEU A 161 -12.59 7.01 15.51
CA LEU A 161 -11.81 8.22 15.25
C LEU A 161 -10.59 8.32 16.18
N ASP A 162 -10.78 8.12 17.48
CA ASP A 162 -9.70 8.20 18.48
C ASP A 162 -8.58 7.20 18.18
N LYS A 163 -8.95 5.97 17.80
CA LYS A 163 -7.98 4.93 17.47
C LYS A 163 -7.22 5.23 16.19
N MET A 164 -7.91 5.72 15.17
CA MET A 164 -7.27 6.15 13.93
C MET A 164 -6.26 7.26 14.18
N TYR A 165 -6.62 8.30 14.95
CA TYR A 165 -5.67 9.36 15.32
C TYR A 165 -4.49 8.82 16.13
N HIS A 166 -4.74 7.96 17.13
CA HIS A 166 -3.67 7.38 17.94
C HIS A 166 -2.68 6.56 17.10
N ASP A 167 -3.18 5.72 16.20
CA ASP A 167 -2.34 4.92 15.30
C ASP A 167 -1.53 5.79 14.35
N ASP A 168 -2.15 6.81 13.76
CA ASP A 168 -1.49 7.71 12.83
C ASP A 168 -0.41 8.56 13.52
N TYR A 169 -0.69 9.14 14.69
CA TYR A 169 0.32 9.85 15.48
C TYR A 169 1.50 8.95 15.88
N THR A 170 1.22 7.72 16.32
CA THR A 170 2.27 6.76 16.68
C THR A 170 3.13 6.39 15.48
N ASN A 171 2.50 6.19 14.32
CA ASN A 171 3.18 5.90 13.07
C ASN A 171 4.05 7.08 12.59
N GLN A 172 3.48 8.29 12.55
CA GLN A 172 4.19 9.51 12.15
C GLN A 172 5.39 9.80 13.07
N TYR A 173 5.22 9.63 14.38
CA TYR A 173 6.31 9.79 15.34
C TYR A 173 7.46 8.80 15.08
N THR A 174 7.13 7.53 14.84
CA THR A 174 8.10 6.48 14.53
C THR A 174 8.85 6.79 13.23
N ILE A 175 8.13 7.18 12.18
CA ILE A 175 8.70 7.58 10.89
C ILE A 175 9.65 8.77 11.05
N THR A 176 9.24 9.78 11.84
CA THR A 176 10.02 11.01 12.05
C THR A 176 11.34 10.71 12.76
N ILE A 177 11.33 9.88 13.80
CA ILE A 177 12.55 9.45 14.49
C ILE A 177 13.45 8.67 13.53
N PHE A 178 12.89 7.71 12.80
CA PHE A 178 13.64 6.89 11.86
C PHE A 178 14.34 7.73 10.77
N LEU A 179 13.60 8.64 10.13
CA LEU A 179 14.17 9.56 9.14
C LEU A 179 15.19 10.52 9.77
N GLY A 180 14.96 10.97 11.01
CA GLY A 180 15.89 11.81 11.76
C GLY A 180 17.24 11.13 12.03
N ILE A 181 17.24 9.83 12.36
CA ILE A 181 18.46 9.04 12.54
C ILE A 181 19.25 8.94 11.22
N ILE A 182 18.56 8.65 10.11
CA ILE A 182 19.21 8.58 8.78
C ILE A 182 19.78 9.95 8.39
N LEU A 183 19.06 11.04 8.68
CA LEU A 183 19.52 12.40 8.45
C LEU A 183 20.74 12.76 9.31
N ALA A 184 20.80 12.29 10.56
CA ALA A 184 21.97 12.45 11.42
C ALA A 184 23.20 11.72 10.83
N PHE A 185 23.02 10.51 10.28
CA PHE A 185 24.10 9.83 9.56
C PHE A 185 24.51 10.54 8.27
N LEU A 186 23.56 11.12 7.53
CA LEU A 186 23.84 11.89 6.33
C LEU A 186 24.70 13.12 6.66
N THR A 187 24.28 13.90 7.66
CA THR A 187 25.03 15.09 8.10
C THR A 187 26.40 14.73 8.64
N TYR A 188 26.51 13.66 9.43
CA TYR A 188 27.80 13.13 9.90
C TYR A 188 28.72 12.72 8.74
N ALA A 189 28.19 11.99 7.76
CA ALA A 189 28.95 11.58 6.57
C ALA A 189 29.48 12.79 5.78
N LEU A 190 28.66 13.84 5.64
CA LEU A 190 29.09 15.08 4.98
C LEU A 190 30.20 15.78 5.78
N PHE A 191 30.11 15.86 7.11
CA PHE A 191 31.18 16.43 7.93
C PHE A 191 32.49 15.64 7.79
N LEU A 192 32.42 14.30 7.83
CA LEU A 192 33.60 13.45 7.61
C LEU A 192 34.18 13.65 6.22
N PHE A 193 33.36 13.79 5.18
CA PHE A 193 33.84 14.10 3.84
C PHE A 193 34.61 15.42 3.82
N PHE A 194 34.07 16.50 4.40
CA PHE A 194 34.74 17.80 4.41
C PHE A 194 36.05 17.79 5.21
N TYR A 195 36.09 17.04 6.33
CA TYR A 195 37.24 16.91 7.21
C TYR A 195 38.35 16.02 6.62
N THR A 196 38.00 14.82 6.17
CA THR A 196 38.98 13.82 5.69
C THR A 196 39.29 13.95 4.20
N ARG A 197 38.39 14.57 3.42
CA ARG A 197 38.40 14.56 1.95
C ARG A 197 38.38 13.17 1.31
N ASP A 198 37.99 12.13 2.06
CA ASP A 198 37.82 10.77 1.54
C ASP A 198 36.47 10.66 0.79
N THR A 199 36.55 10.36 -0.51
CA THR A 199 35.39 10.25 -1.41
C THR A 199 34.40 9.17 -1.00
N SER A 200 34.82 8.19 -0.20
CA SER A 200 33.94 7.15 0.33
C SER A 200 32.78 7.74 1.13
N TYR A 201 33.03 8.80 1.89
CA TYR A 201 31.98 9.50 2.66
C TYR A 201 31.02 10.27 1.76
N LEU A 202 31.47 10.77 0.61
CA LEU A 202 30.58 11.42 -0.36
C LEU A 202 29.62 10.41 -1.00
N PHE A 203 30.13 9.23 -1.39
CA PHE A 203 29.26 8.16 -1.90
C PHE A 203 28.28 7.65 -0.83
N TYR A 204 28.71 7.58 0.43
CA TYR A 204 27.82 7.25 1.55
C TYR A 204 26.72 8.30 1.72
N ALA A 205 27.06 9.58 1.70
CA ALA A 205 26.09 10.67 1.78
C ALA A 205 25.11 10.67 0.58
N PHE A 206 25.59 10.35 -0.62
CA PHE A 206 24.72 10.20 -1.78
C PHE A 206 23.75 9.02 -1.63
N TYR A 207 24.24 7.86 -1.18
CA TYR A 207 23.40 6.72 -0.83
C TYR A 207 22.33 7.08 0.20
N LEU A 208 22.71 7.71 1.32
CA LEU A 208 21.76 8.10 2.36
C LEU A 208 20.72 9.11 1.85
N SER A 209 21.11 10.05 0.98
CA SER A 209 20.17 10.99 0.34
C SER A 209 19.12 10.25 -0.50
N THR A 210 19.55 9.29 -1.32
CA THR A 210 18.64 8.47 -2.14
C THR A 210 17.76 7.56 -1.28
N LEU A 211 18.29 7.06 -0.16
CA LEU A 211 17.54 6.27 0.82
C LEU A 211 16.46 7.10 1.49
N ILE A 212 16.77 8.31 1.97
CA ILE A 212 15.79 9.24 2.56
C ILE A 212 14.69 9.52 1.54
N PHE A 213 15.06 9.87 0.30
CA PHE A 213 14.08 10.16 -0.75
C PHE A 213 13.14 8.97 -1.03
N GLN A 214 13.69 7.76 -1.15
CA GLN A 214 12.89 6.53 -1.31
C GLN A 214 11.96 6.29 -0.11
N GLN A 215 12.47 6.47 1.11
CA GLN A 215 11.70 6.24 2.33
C GLN A 215 10.58 7.25 2.51
N MET A 216 10.80 8.53 2.19
CA MET A 216 9.76 9.56 2.23
C MET A 216 8.57 9.20 1.32
N THR A 217 8.83 8.66 0.13
CA THR A 217 7.76 8.10 -0.71
C THR A 217 7.11 6.91 -0.03
N TYR A 218 7.91 5.89 0.33
CA TYR A 218 7.42 4.59 0.78
C TYR A 218 6.48 4.68 1.99
N VAL A 219 6.77 5.59 2.92
CA VAL A 219 5.96 5.80 4.13
C VAL A 219 4.77 6.74 3.93
N GLY A 220 4.56 7.29 2.73
CA GLY A 220 3.45 8.19 2.40
C GLY A 220 3.70 9.68 2.69
N PHE A 221 4.85 10.02 3.28
CA PHE A 221 5.16 11.40 3.67
C PHE A 221 5.30 12.32 2.46
N LEU A 222 5.96 11.84 1.40
CA LEU A 222 6.14 12.60 0.17
C LEU A 222 4.82 12.83 -0.56
N PRO A 223 3.96 11.82 -0.81
CA PRO A 223 2.63 12.04 -1.35
C PRO A 223 1.83 13.08 -0.55
N LEU A 224 1.82 12.98 0.78
CA LEU A 224 1.05 13.86 1.67
C LEU A 224 1.44 15.34 1.58
N HIS A 225 2.74 15.63 1.39
CA HIS A 225 3.26 17.00 1.44
C HIS A 225 3.69 17.58 0.09
N ALA A 226 3.90 16.74 -0.92
CA ALA A 226 4.29 17.19 -2.26
C ALA A 226 3.05 17.50 -3.14
N PRO A 227 3.18 18.41 -4.12
CA PRO A 227 2.14 18.62 -5.11
C PRO A 227 1.81 17.34 -5.91
N GLU A 228 0.54 17.15 -6.30
CA GLU A 228 0.07 15.98 -7.06
C GLU A 228 0.93 15.68 -8.31
N TRP A 229 1.35 16.72 -9.05
CA TRP A 229 2.18 16.54 -10.24
C TRP A 229 3.55 15.91 -9.92
N PHE A 230 4.13 16.24 -8.76
CA PHE A 230 5.41 15.70 -8.34
C PHE A 230 5.24 14.26 -7.87
N THR A 231 4.21 13.98 -7.08
CA THR A 231 3.86 12.62 -6.63
C THR A 231 3.60 11.69 -7.82
N LYS A 232 2.95 12.18 -8.88
CA LYS A 232 2.74 11.42 -10.12
C LYS A 232 4.04 11.07 -10.84
N ILE A 233 4.99 12.01 -10.90
CA ILE A 233 6.31 11.72 -11.47
C ILE A 233 7.05 10.72 -10.59
N ASP A 234 7.02 10.91 -9.27
CA ASP A 234 7.68 10.06 -8.29
C ASP A 234 7.20 8.61 -8.35
N SER A 235 5.91 8.39 -8.57
CA SER A 235 5.33 7.05 -8.74
C SER A 235 5.75 6.36 -10.02
N GLN A 236 6.04 7.11 -11.09
CA GLN A 236 6.50 6.55 -12.37
C GLN A 236 7.99 6.15 -12.34
N ILE A 237 8.78 6.75 -11.45
CA ILE A 237 10.23 6.53 -11.39
C ILE A 237 10.66 5.58 -10.25
N VAL A 238 9.76 4.76 -9.71
CA VAL A 238 10.06 3.84 -8.60
C VAL A 238 11.27 2.94 -8.89
N VAL A 239 11.29 2.28 -10.06
CA VAL A 239 12.40 1.39 -10.47
C VAL A 239 13.72 2.17 -10.66
N PRO A 240 13.78 3.26 -11.45
CA PRO A 240 14.97 4.09 -11.54
C PRO A 240 15.46 4.62 -10.18
N LYS A 241 14.54 5.06 -9.31
CA LYS A 241 14.86 5.59 -7.97
C LYS A 241 15.53 4.54 -7.10
N VAL A 242 14.97 3.33 -7.01
CA VAL A 242 15.58 2.20 -6.28
C VAL A 242 16.90 1.79 -6.91
N GLY A 243 16.98 1.75 -8.24
CA GLY A 243 18.23 1.40 -8.94
C GLY A 243 19.36 2.40 -8.67
N ILE A 244 19.08 3.71 -8.67
CA ILE A 244 20.07 4.76 -8.31
C ILE A 244 20.54 4.57 -6.87
N MET A 245 19.63 4.25 -5.95
CA MET A 245 19.97 3.96 -4.56
C MET A 245 20.92 2.76 -4.43
N ILE A 246 20.69 1.68 -5.18
CA ILE A 246 21.58 0.51 -5.17
C ILE A 246 22.94 0.85 -5.81
N ILE A 247 22.97 1.60 -6.91
CA ILE A 247 24.21 2.06 -7.54
C ILE A 247 25.02 2.93 -6.57
N ALA A 248 24.37 3.84 -5.83
CA ALA A 248 25.02 4.65 -4.80
C ALA A 248 25.63 3.78 -3.70
N ALA A 249 24.93 2.73 -3.24
CA ALA A 249 25.46 1.77 -2.27
C ALA A 249 26.66 0.98 -2.82
N VAL A 250 26.62 0.58 -4.09
CA VAL A 250 27.74 -0.10 -4.78
C VAL A 250 28.96 0.82 -4.86
N TRP A 251 28.79 2.07 -5.26
CA TRP A 251 29.91 3.03 -5.32
C TRP A 251 30.50 3.31 -3.94
N PHE A 252 29.66 3.42 -2.91
CA PHE A 252 30.12 3.51 -1.53
C PHE A 252 30.98 2.30 -1.15
N ALA A 253 30.47 1.08 -1.37
CA ALA A 253 31.20 -0.16 -1.06
C ALA A 253 32.52 -0.26 -1.84
N GLN A 254 32.51 0.09 -3.14
CA GLN A 254 33.71 0.04 -3.98
C GLN A 254 34.82 0.98 -3.50
N SER A 255 34.43 2.19 -3.08
CA SER A 255 35.34 3.21 -2.56
C SER A 255 35.87 2.81 -1.17
N PHE A 256 34.96 2.41 -0.27
CA PHE A 256 35.29 2.05 1.11
C PHE A 256 36.20 0.81 1.19
N LEU A 257 35.88 -0.25 0.44
CA LEU A 257 36.67 -1.48 0.38
C LEU A 257 37.91 -1.37 -0.51
N LYS A 258 38.13 -0.22 -1.16
CA LYS A 258 39.23 0.01 -2.12
C LYS A 258 39.34 -1.12 -3.15
N THR A 259 38.19 -1.51 -3.72
CA THR A 259 38.05 -2.72 -4.57
C THR A 259 39.00 -2.76 -5.76
N LYS A 260 39.53 -1.61 -6.22
CA LYS A 260 40.56 -1.55 -7.27
C LYS A 260 41.80 -2.42 -6.98
N ALA A 261 42.11 -2.67 -5.71
CA ALA A 261 43.18 -3.59 -5.29
C ALA A 261 42.84 -5.07 -5.53
N PHE A 262 41.56 -5.41 -5.67
CA PHE A 262 41.03 -6.76 -5.83
C PHE A 262 40.24 -6.87 -7.14
N PRO A 263 40.88 -7.24 -8.27
CA PRO A 263 40.30 -7.08 -9.61
C PRO A 263 39.03 -7.90 -9.84
N ILE A 264 38.90 -9.08 -9.23
CA ILE A 264 37.68 -9.90 -9.31
C ILE A 264 36.52 -9.17 -8.62
N LEU A 265 36.75 -8.70 -7.39
CA LEU A 265 35.75 -7.98 -6.61
C LEU A 265 35.31 -6.70 -7.34
N HIS A 266 36.26 -5.94 -7.88
CA HIS A 266 35.95 -4.73 -8.64
C HIS A 266 35.07 -5.02 -9.87
N LYS A 267 35.37 -6.09 -10.63
CA LYS A 267 34.57 -6.53 -11.78
C LYS A 267 33.16 -6.96 -11.37
N VAL A 268 33.00 -7.67 -10.24
CA VAL A 268 31.69 -8.07 -9.73
C VAL A 268 30.82 -6.85 -9.43
N TYR A 269 31.35 -5.86 -8.69
CA TYR A 269 30.59 -4.64 -8.40
C TYR A 269 30.24 -3.85 -9.67
N ASN A 270 31.16 -3.71 -10.63
CA ASN A 270 30.84 -3.07 -11.92
C ASN A 270 29.78 -3.85 -12.70
N GLY A 271 29.81 -5.18 -12.64
CA GLY A 271 28.78 -6.05 -13.21
C GLY A 271 27.41 -5.80 -12.58
N ILE A 272 27.33 -5.68 -11.25
CA ILE A 272 26.08 -5.33 -10.55
C ILE A 272 25.55 -3.98 -11.03
N THR A 273 26.41 -2.94 -11.10
CA THR A 273 26.00 -1.63 -11.63
C THR A 273 25.47 -1.72 -13.05
N LEU A 274 26.14 -2.47 -13.94
CA LEU A 274 25.73 -2.64 -15.33
C LEU A 274 24.39 -3.39 -15.44
N VAL A 275 24.19 -4.44 -14.66
CA VAL A 275 22.90 -5.16 -14.61
C VAL A 275 21.77 -4.23 -14.18
N ILE A 276 21.98 -3.40 -13.15
CA ILE A 276 20.97 -2.45 -12.69
C ILE A 276 20.67 -1.40 -13.76
N LEU A 277 21.69 -0.85 -14.42
CA LEU A 277 21.50 0.13 -15.50
C LEU A 277 20.72 -0.46 -16.68
N ILE A 278 20.89 -1.75 -16.99
CA ILE A 278 20.12 -2.45 -18.02
C ILE A 278 18.69 -2.77 -17.53
N GLN A 279 18.53 -3.14 -16.25
CA GLN A 279 17.23 -3.43 -15.66
C GLN A 279 16.33 -2.19 -15.61
N MET A 280 16.87 -1.00 -15.36
CA MET A 280 16.11 0.25 -15.26
C MET A 280 15.19 0.52 -16.45
N PRO A 281 15.65 0.54 -17.72
CA PRO A 281 14.77 0.74 -18.87
C PRO A 281 13.90 -0.49 -19.17
N LEU A 282 14.37 -1.71 -18.86
CA LEU A 282 13.58 -2.92 -19.09
C LEU A 282 12.35 -2.95 -18.19
N VAL A 283 12.53 -2.82 -16.87
CA VAL A 283 11.45 -2.94 -15.88
C VAL A 283 10.75 -1.60 -15.63
N GLY A 284 11.44 -0.47 -15.88
CA GLY A 284 10.90 0.87 -15.67
C GLY A 284 9.98 1.39 -16.78
N THR A 285 9.79 0.63 -17.86
CA THR A 285 8.80 0.97 -18.90
C THR A 285 7.42 0.44 -18.53
N SER A 286 6.36 1.16 -18.92
CA SER A 286 4.94 0.79 -18.75
C SER A 286 4.51 -0.49 -19.49
N TRP A 287 5.47 -1.31 -19.93
CA TRP A 287 5.26 -2.63 -20.52
C TRP A 287 5.40 -3.75 -19.47
N PHE A 288 6.07 -3.46 -18.35
CA PHE A 288 6.20 -4.37 -17.19
C PHE A 288 5.30 -3.98 -16.02
N TYR A 289 4.73 -2.76 -16.08
CA TYR A 289 3.57 -2.33 -15.30
C TYR A 289 2.34 -2.29 -16.19
#